data_AF-A0A2S0U7B0-F1
#
_entry.id   AF-A0A2S0U7B0-F1
#
_cell.length_a   1.000
_cell.length_b   1.000
_cell.length_c   1.000
_cell.angle_alpha   90.00
_cell.angle_beta   90.00
_cell.angle_gamma   90.00
#
_symmetry.space_group_name_H-M   'P 1'
#
loop_
_entity.id
_entity.type
_entity.pdbx_description
1 polymer ?
#
loop_
_entity_poly.entity_id
_entity_poly.type
_entity_poly.pdbx_seq_one_letter_code
_entity_poly.pdbx_strand_id
1 'polypeptide(L)'
;MNYDNFLKKSIINELTNMSLQKKTLVTEGAYMYCTMGTHEDILNQPNKNGTYLNGKPLLTVKDCKVSTSESDIFSGIPFEKPSETVDGNLYSFGFCRSKFHPLKLNNLAASYSPYSFDYDPDTGTHLFGKENLLMPCVPNLGALMFFTPIGYGFGEVQWQNGHEKLQIEGVPALTNHSCLSCIYGGQIKLLSNGMEPVPSELLHQG
;
A
#
# COMPACT_ATOMS: atom_id res chain seq x y z
N MET A 1 6.44 -19.66 7.45
CA MET A 1 6.78 -18.30 6.98
C MET A 1 8.00 -17.84 7.73
N ASN A 2 8.99 -17.27 7.04
CA ASN A 2 10.14 -16.67 7.70
C ASN A 2 9.74 -15.28 8.22
N TYR A 3 9.96 -15.01 9.52
CA TYR A 3 9.66 -13.72 10.15
C TYR A 3 10.69 -12.64 9.78
N ASP A 4 11.84 -13.04 9.22
CA ASP A 4 12.92 -12.14 8.85
C ASP A 4 12.54 -11.17 7.71
N ASN A 5 11.51 -11.48 6.93
CA ASN A 5 11.12 -10.71 5.74
C ASN A 5 10.14 -9.56 6.06
N PHE A 6 9.71 -9.38 7.30
CA PHE A 6 8.77 -8.31 7.66
C PHE A 6 9.48 -6.96 7.77
N LEU A 7 8.86 -5.90 7.26
CA LEU A 7 9.37 -4.55 7.44
C LEU A 7 9.22 -4.08 8.88
N LYS A 8 10.34 -3.72 9.48
CA LYS A 8 10.36 -3.02 10.77
C LYS A 8 10.04 -1.54 10.56
N LYS A 9 9.24 -0.96 11.46
CA LYS A 9 8.95 0.49 11.47
C LYS A 9 10.19 1.36 11.46
N SER A 10 11.29 0.93 12.09
CA SER A 10 12.56 1.67 12.08
C SER A 10 13.12 1.84 10.67
N ILE A 11 13.14 0.76 9.88
CA ILE A 11 13.60 0.75 8.48
C ILE A 11 12.68 1.64 7.63
N ILE A 12 11.36 1.48 7.79
CA ILE A 12 10.37 2.32 7.08
C ILE A 12 10.62 3.80 7.34
N ASN A 13 10.82 4.18 8.60
CA ASN A 13 11.06 5.57 8.98
C ASN A 13 12.36 6.11 8.37
N GLU A 14 13.43 5.32 8.40
CA GLU A 14 14.71 5.67 7.77
C GLU A 14 14.56 5.89 6.26
N LEU A 15 14.01 4.91 5.54
CA LEU A 15 13.80 4.97 4.09
C LEU A 15 12.84 6.11 3.69
N THR A 16 11.76 6.31 4.46
CA THR A 16 10.83 7.42 4.23
C THR A 16 11.54 8.77 4.41
N ASN A 17 12.33 8.92 5.48
CA ASN A 17 13.06 10.16 5.74
C ASN A 17 14.10 10.45 4.65
N MET A 18 14.82 9.42 4.17
CA MET A 18 15.76 9.54 3.06
C MET A 18 15.05 9.94 1.76
N SER A 19 13.96 9.25 1.42
CA SER A 19 13.15 9.53 0.23
C SER A 19 12.64 10.98 0.24
N LEU A 20 12.17 11.49 1.37
CA LEU A 20 11.61 12.84 1.47
C LEU A 20 12.63 14.00 1.39
N GLN A 21 13.94 13.72 1.39
CA GLN A 21 14.96 14.77 1.30
C GLN A 21 14.95 15.49 -0.06
N LYS A 22 14.54 14.79 -1.11
CA LYS A 22 14.50 15.33 -2.47
C LYS A 22 13.27 14.81 -3.22
N LYS A 23 12.50 15.73 -3.78
CA LYS A 23 11.40 15.39 -4.69
C LYS A 23 11.97 14.79 -5.98
N THR A 24 11.61 13.55 -6.26
CA THR A 24 11.99 12.81 -7.47
C THR A 24 10.76 12.25 -8.16
N LEU A 25 10.90 12.01 -9.47
CA LEU A 25 9.88 11.36 -10.28
C LEU A 25 9.88 9.86 -10.03
N VAL A 26 8.70 9.25 -10.05
CA VAL A 26 8.54 7.83 -9.74
C VAL A 26 8.36 7.02 -11.02
N THR A 27 9.17 5.99 -11.18
CA THR A 27 9.05 4.99 -12.24
C THR A 27 8.60 3.63 -11.71
N GLU A 28 8.24 2.74 -12.62
CA GLU A 28 7.92 1.34 -12.30
C GLU A 28 9.05 0.67 -11.52
N GLY A 29 8.69 -0.17 -10.55
CA GLY A 29 9.62 -0.83 -9.65
C GLY A 29 9.94 -0.03 -8.39
N ALA A 30 9.28 1.11 -8.17
CA ALA A 30 9.39 1.85 -6.93
C ALA A 30 8.79 1.05 -5.78
N TYR A 31 9.50 0.99 -4.66
CA TYR A 31 9.01 0.33 -3.45
C TYR A 31 8.04 1.25 -2.74
N MET A 32 6.96 0.68 -2.22
CA MET A 32 5.94 1.38 -1.46
C MET A 32 5.59 0.59 -0.20
N TYR A 33 5.00 1.27 0.78
CA TYR A 33 4.48 0.63 1.99
C TYR A 33 3.15 1.25 2.38
N CYS A 34 2.33 0.49 3.10
CA CYS A 34 1.17 1.01 3.83
C CYS A 34 1.51 1.12 5.32
N THR A 35 1.14 2.23 5.97
CA THR A 35 1.35 2.39 7.42
C THR A 35 0.61 1.36 8.29
N MET A 36 -0.33 0.61 7.71
CA MET A 36 -1.01 -0.51 8.35
C MET A 36 -0.52 -1.89 7.87
N GLY A 37 0.30 -1.96 6.83
CA GLY A 37 0.82 -3.20 6.25
C GLY A 37 2.09 -3.70 6.92
N THR A 38 2.41 -4.98 6.77
CA THR A 38 3.62 -5.62 7.32
C THR A 38 4.77 -5.72 6.35
N HIS A 39 4.50 -5.58 5.05
CA HIS A 39 5.48 -5.70 3.98
C HIS A 39 5.38 -4.50 3.04
N GLU A 40 6.46 -4.28 2.31
CA GLU A 40 6.51 -3.47 1.11
C GLU A 40 5.71 -4.12 -0.01
N ASP A 41 5.39 -3.29 -0.99
CA ASP A 41 4.93 -3.72 -2.30
C ASP A 41 5.74 -2.98 -3.36
N ILE A 42 5.72 -3.50 -4.58
CA ILE A 42 6.39 -2.89 -5.73
C ILE A 42 5.34 -2.24 -6.60
N LEU A 43 5.51 -0.95 -6.87
CA LEU A 43 4.60 -0.20 -7.72
C LEU A 43 4.80 -0.60 -9.18
N ASN A 44 3.78 -1.24 -9.73
CA ASN A 44 3.77 -1.77 -11.10
C ASN A 44 3.10 -0.78 -12.07
N GLN A 45 3.36 -0.92 -13.37
CA GLN A 45 2.57 -0.25 -14.41
C GLN A 45 2.13 -1.24 -15.50
N PRO A 46 1.08 -2.04 -15.24
CA PRO A 46 0.62 -3.07 -16.19
C PRO A 46 0.26 -2.49 -17.57
N ASN A 47 -0.34 -1.30 -17.59
CA ASN A 47 -0.70 -0.57 -18.82
C ASN A 47 0.23 0.64 -18.97
N LYS A 48 1.27 0.50 -19.79
CA LYS A 48 2.26 1.56 -20.01
C LYS A 48 1.63 2.77 -20.71
N ASN A 49 1.90 3.97 -20.22
CA ASN A 49 1.44 5.23 -20.80
C ASN A 49 2.38 5.79 -21.90
N GLY A 50 3.37 5.01 -22.33
CA GLY A 50 4.32 5.41 -23.38
C GLY A 50 5.38 6.45 -22.97
N THR A 51 5.37 6.93 -21.72
CA THR A 51 6.36 7.89 -21.21
C THR A 51 7.38 7.20 -20.33
N TYR A 52 8.66 7.49 -20.56
CA TYR A 52 9.77 6.80 -19.91
C TYR A 52 10.81 7.79 -19.36
N LEU A 53 11.45 7.42 -18.26
CA LEU A 53 12.62 8.07 -17.70
C LEU A 53 13.75 7.04 -17.62
N ASN A 54 14.85 7.27 -18.33
CA ASN A 54 15.97 6.33 -18.49
C ASN A 54 15.51 4.88 -18.81
N GLY A 55 14.53 4.73 -19.70
CA GLY A 55 14.02 3.43 -20.14
C GLY A 55 13.02 2.77 -19.19
N LYS A 56 12.73 3.36 -18.03
CA LYS A 56 11.68 2.88 -17.11
C LYS A 56 10.38 3.65 -17.27
N PRO A 57 9.21 2.99 -17.28
CA PRO A 57 7.93 3.68 -17.40
C PRO A 57 7.71 4.68 -16.26
N LEU A 58 7.26 5.88 -16.60
CA LEU A 58 6.99 6.95 -15.65
C LEU A 58 5.52 6.90 -15.20
N LEU A 59 5.26 7.03 -13.90
CA LEU A 59 3.90 6.94 -13.36
C LEU A 59 3.25 8.32 -13.17
N THR A 60 1.93 8.29 -13.09
CA THR A 60 1.05 9.43 -12.85
C THR A 60 0.25 9.23 -11.57
N VAL A 61 -0.45 10.28 -11.14
CA VAL A 61 -1.35 10.17 -9.99
C VAL A 61 -2.55 9.23 -10.21
N LYS A 62 -2.82 8.81 -11.46
CA LYS A 62 -3.91 7.87 -11.77
C LYS A 62 -3.48 6.39 -11.73
N ASP A 63 -2.19 6.11 -11.59
CA ASP A 63 -1.66 4.74 -11.52
C ASP A 63 -1.89 4.13 -10.13
N CYS A 64 -3.17 3.92 -9.76
CA CYS A 64 -3.60 3.43 -8.46
C CYS A 64 -4.56 2.24 -8.53
N LYS A 65 -4.59 1.48 -9.64
CA LYS A 65 -5.41 0.27 -9.74
C LYS A 65 -4.88 -0.77 -8.75
N VAL A 66 -5.75 -1.31 -7.90
CA VAL A 66 -5.42 -2.48 -7.07
C VAL A 66 -5.59 -3.74 -7.92
N SER A 67 -4.66 -4.67 -7.78
CA SER A 67 -4.68 -5.97 -8.46
C SER A 67 -5.88 -6.78 -8.01
N THR A 68 -6.28 -7.71 -8.87
CA THR A 68 -7.41 -8.61 -8.62
C THR A 68 -7.21 -9.38 -7.31
N SER A 69 -8.25 -9.40 -6.50
CA SER A 69 -8.32 -10.11 -5.23
C SER A 69 -9.37 -11.23 -5.30
N GLU A 70 -9.26 -12.20 -4.39
CA GLU A 70 -10.28 -13.23 -4.19
C GLU A 70 -11.18 -12.84 -3.01
N SER A 71 -12.49 -12.85 -3.25
CA SER A 71 -13.47 -12.71 -2.17
C SER A 71 -13.64 -14.02 -1.42
N ASP A 72 -13.72 -13.95 -0.09
CA ASP A 72 -13.99 -15.09 0.79
C ASP A 72 -14.93 -14.64 1.93
N ILE A 73 -15.54 -15.61 2.62
CA ILE A 73 -16.48 -15.37 3.71
C ILE A 73 -16.03 -16.17 4.94
N PHE A 74 -15.71 -15.47 6.02
CA PHE A 74 -15.40 -16.10 7.30
C PHE A 74 -16.45 -15.71 8.35
N SER A 75 -17.12 -16.70 8.93
CA SER A 75 -18.19 -16.48 9.93
C SER A 75 -19.27 -15.49 9.46
N GLY A 76 -19.63 -15.54 8.18
CA GLY A 76 -20.63 -14.63 7.57
C GLY A 76 -20.11 -13.23 7.25
N ILE A 77 -18.83 -12.94 7.49
CA ILE A 77 -18.21 -11.65 7.15
C ILE A 77 -17.42 -11.80 5.85
N PRO A 78 -17.79 -11.05 4.79
CA PRO A 78 -17.02 -11.03 3.56
C PRO A 78 -15.70 -10.28 3.78
N PHE A 79 -14.64 -10.78 3.16
CA PHE A 79 -13.34 -10.11 3.11
C PHE A 79 -12.61 -10.52 1.82
N GLU A 80 -11.51 -9.84 1.53
CA GLU A 80 -10.69 -10.12 0.35
C GLU A 80 -9.30 -10.60 0.77
N LYS A 81 -8.73 -11.48 -0.05
CA LYS A 81 -7.33 -11.89 0.02
C LYS A 81 -6.64 -11.65 -1.33
N PRO A 82 -5.33 -11.35 -1.36
CA PRO A 82 -4.60 -11.22 -2.62
C PRO A 82 -4.73 -12.49 -3.46
N SER A 83 -4.96 -12.35 -4.77
CA SER A 83 -4.96 -13.48 -5.71
C SER A 83 -3.56 -13.72 -6.28
N GLU A 84 -3.31 -14.84 -6.96
CA GLU A 84 -2.01 -15.05 -7.65
C GLU A 84 -1.76 -14.08 -8.82
N THR A 85 -2.79 -13.34 -9.26
CA THR A 85 -2.71 -12.43 -10.40
C THR A 85 -2.34 -11.02 -9.96
N VAL A 86 -1.21 -10.52 -10.46
CA VAL A 86 -0.74 -9.14 -10.26
C VAL A 86 -1.02 -8.33 -11.53
N ASP A 87 -2.24 -7.78 -11.64
CA ASP A 87 -2.73 -7.01 -12.81
C ASP A 87 -3.08 -5.54 -12.50
N GLY A 88 -2.68 -5.05 -11.32
CA GLY A 88 -2.82 -3.67 -10.89
C GLY A 88 -1.47 -2.99 -10.62
N ASN A 89 -1.52 -1.70 -10.31
CA ASN A 89 -0.37 -0.94 -9.85
C ASN A 89 0.03 -1.33 -8.41
N LEU A 90 -0.97 -1.64 -7.57
CA LEU A 90 -0.79 -2.12 -6.20
C LEU A 90 -1.29 -3.56 -6.10
N TYR A 91 -0.67 -4.36 -5.24
CA TYR A 91 -1.02 -5.76 -5.01
C TYR A 91 -1.35 -6.03 -3.54
N SER A 92 -0.36 -6.02 -2.65
CA SER A 92 -0.52 -6.41 -1.24
C SER A 92 0.60 -5.85 -0.39
N PHE A 93 0.29 -5.49 0.87
CA PHE A 93 1.28 -5.11 1.88
C PHE A 93 1.44 -6.20 2.95
N GLY A 94 1.28 -7.46 2.55
CA GLY A 94 1.32 -8.63 3.42
C GLY A 94 0.08 -8.74 4.31
N PHE A 95 0.22 -8.36 5.58
CA PHE A 95 -0.85 -8.41 6.58
C PHE A 95 -1.18 -7.02 7.14
N CYS A 96 -2.47 -6.75 7.30
CA CYS A 96 -3.03 -5.50 7.79
C CYS A 96 -3.21 -5.50 9.31
N ARG A 97 -2.66 -4.48 9.96
CA ARG A 97 -2.80 -4.20 11.39
C ARG A 97 -4.10 -3.49 11.76
N SER A 98 -4.78 -2.87 10.79
CA SER A 98 -5.89 -1.95 11.04
C SER A 98 -7.05 -2.58 11.81
N LYS A 99 -7.56 -1.83 12.79
CA LYS A 99 -8.80 -2.14 13.52
C LYS A 99 -10.06 -2.00 12.65
N PHE A 100 -9.96 -1.28 11.54
CA PHE A 100 -11.05 -1.07 10.57
C PHE A 100 -11.12 -2.18 9.51
N HIS A 101 -10.28 -3.21 9.60
CA HIS A 101 -10.40 -4.38 8.74
C HIS A 101 -11.75 -5.09 9.01
N PRO A 102 -12.49 -5.57 7.97
CA PRO A 102 -13.82 -6.16 8.13
C PRO A 102 -13.89 -7.28 9.18
N LEU A 103 -12.88 -8.16 9.20
CA LEU A 103 -12.79 -9.25 10.17
C LEU A 103 -12.52 -8.81 11.62
N LYS A 104 -12.22 -7.53 11.87
CA LYS A 104 -12.01 -6.96 13.22
C LYS A 104 -13.19 -6.13 13.72
N LEU A 105 -13.98 -5.53 12.83
CA LEU A 105 -15.02 -4.54 13.17
C LEU A 105 -16.17 -5.08 14.03
N ASN A 106 -16.40 -6.39 14.05
CA ASN A 106 -17.56 -6.97 14.72
C ASN A 106 -17.25 -7.78 16.00
N ASN A 107 -16.02 -7.72 16.52
CA ASN A 107 -15.56 -8.62 17.60
C ASN A 107 -15.82 -10.14 17.33
N LEU A 108 -16.13 -10.46 16.06
CA LEU A 108 -16.54 -11.76 15.54
C LEU A 108 -15.35 -12.61 15.10
N ALA A 109 -14.13 -12.24 15.51
CA ALA A 109 -12.97 -13.13 15.54
C ALA A 109 -13.20 -14.26 16.59
N ALA A 110 -14.39 -14.87 16.57
CA ALA A 110 -14.90 -15.83 17.52
C ALA A 110 -14.08 -17.13 17.52
N SER A 111 -13.38 -17.43 16.43
CA SER A 111 -12.44 -18.54 16.31
C SER A 111 -11.21 -18.08 15.50
N TYR A 112 -10.03 -18.65 15.74
CA TYR A 112 -8.82 -18.42 14.94
C TYR A 112 -9.21 -18.41 13.45
N SER A 113 -9.04 -17.27 12.77
CA SER A 113 -9.16 -17.26 11.32
C SER A 113 -7.91 -17.95 10.79
N PRO A 114 -8.02 -18.98 9.92
CA PRO A 114 -6.84 -19.62 9.33
C PRO A 114 -6.02 -18.64 8.47
N TYR A 115 -6.61 -17.47 8.15
CA TYR A 115 -5.99 -16.40 7.39
C TYR A 115 -5.32 -15.34 8.27
N SER A 116 -5.48 -15.45 9.59
CA SER A 116 -4.90 -14.48 10.53
C SER A 116 -3.46 -14.83 10.88
N PHE A 117 -2.69 -13.79 11.18
CA PHE A 117 -1.29 -13.90 11.58
C PHE A 117 -1.13 -13.31 12.98
N ASP A 118 -0.43 -14.03 13.86
CA ASP A 118 -0.37 -13.72 15.29
C ASP A 118 1.03 -13.30 15.77
N TYR A 119 1.86 -12.76 14.87
CA TYR A 119 3.20 -12.28 15.21
C TYR A 119 3.41 -10.85 14.71
N ASP A 120 3.86 -9.96 15.60
CA ASP A 120 4.26 -8.60 15.25
C ASP A 120 5.78 -8.51 15.14
N PRO A 121 6.33 -8.27 13.93
CA PRO A 121 7.78 -8.14 13.74
C PRO A 121 8.39 -6.92 14.43
N ASP A 122 7.58 -5.89 14.73
CA ASP A 122 8.09 -4.65 15.33
C ASP A 122 8.44 -4.88 16.80
N THR A 123 7.65 -5.70 17.50
CA THR A 123 7.87 -6.05 18.90
C THR A 123 8.59 -7.38 19.08
N GLY A 124 8.60 -8.23 18.05
CA GLY A 124 9.15 -9.59 18.11
C GLY A 124 8.31 -10.54 18.97
N THR A 125 7.04 -10.22 19.20
CA THR A 125 6.15 -10.97 20.11
C THR A 125 4.94 -11.52 19.38
N HIS A 126 4.42 -12.64 19.88
CA HIS A 126 3.10 -13.09 19.49
C HIS A 126 2.02 -12.11 19.99
N LEU A 127 1.04 -11.89 19.14
CA LEU A 127 -0.10 -11.03 19.37
C LEU A 127 -1.15 -11.81 20.14
N PHE A 128 -1.42 -11.38 21.36
CA PHE A 128 -2.48 -11.94 22.20
C PHE A 128 -3.74 -11.09 22.05
N GLY A 129 -4.91 -11.72 22.12
CA GLY A 129 -6.17 -11.03 21.89
C GLY A 129 -6.53 -10.95 20.41
N LYS A 130 -7.78 -11.26 20.11
CA LYS A 130 -8.30 -11.49 18.76
C LYS A 130 -8.32 -10.22 17.91
N GLU A 131 -8.46 -9.07 18.56
CA GLU A 131 -8.40 -7.74 17.98
C GLU A 131 -7.00 -7.35 17.46
N ASN A 132 -5.96 -8.03 17.97
CA ASN A 132 -4.58 -7.72 17.62
C ASN A 132 -4.08 -8.54 16.43
N LEU A 133 -4.69 -9.69 16.14
CA LEU A 133 -4.36 -10.54 14.99
C LEU A 133 -4.29 -9.75 13.67
N LEU A 134 -3.30 -10.02 12.84
CA LEU A 134 -3.15 -9.38 11.54
C LEU A 134 -3.97 -10.15 10.49
N MET A 135 -4.53 -9.45 9.51
CA MET A 135 -5.38 -10.05 8.48
C MET A 135 -4.73 -9.89 7.10
N PRO A 136 -5.04 -10.71 6.09
CA PRO A 136 -4.48 -10.52 4.75
C PRO A 136 -4.75 -9.09 4.23
N CYS A 137 -3.75 -8.45 3.64
CA CYS A 137 -3.87 -7.06 3.19
C CYS A 137 -4.16 -6.98 1.70
N VAL A 138 -5.42 -6.75 1.33
CA VAL A 138 -5.75 -6.16 0.03
C VAL A 138 -5.96 -4.65 0.24
N PRO A 139 -5.16 -3.77 -0.41
CA PRO A 139 -5.32 -2.33 -0.27
C PRO A 139 -6.72 -1.91 -0.70
N ASN A 140 -7.45 -1.20 0.15
CA ASN A 140 -8.76 -0.65 -0.19
C ASN A 140 -8.66 0.88 -0.16
N LEU A 141 -8.64 1.47 -1.35
CA LEU A 141 -8.30 2.88 -1.53
C LEU A 141 -9.52 3.78 -1.31
N GLY A 142 -9.34 4.81 -0.49
CA GLY A 142 -10.38 5.80 -0.20
C GLY A 142 -10.32 6.99 -1.13
N ALA A 143 -11.48 7.37 -1.68
CA ALA A 143 -11.65 8.65 -2.35
C ALA A 143 -11.48 9.82 -1.36
N LEU A 144 -10.91 10.94 -1.82
CA LEU A 144 -10.84 12.15 -1.02
C LEU A 144 -12.26 12.72 -0.85
N MET A 145 -12.70 12.89 0.39
CA MET A 145 -13.92 13.64 0.72
C MET A 145 -13.61 15.14 0.70
N PHE A 146 -14.45 15.93 0.04
CA PHE A 146 -14.36 17.39 0.02
C PHE A 146 -15.71 18.05 0.28
N PHE A 147 -15.67 19.24 0.85
CA PHE A 147 -16.88 20.04 1.11
C PHE A 147 -17.30 20.79 -0.14
N THR A 148 -18.60 20.78 -0.42
CA THR A 148 -19.24 21.59 -1.47
C THR A 148 -20.28 22.51 -0.83
N PRO A 149 -20.75 23.57 -1.52
CA PRO A 149 -21.79 24.43 -0.99
C PRO A 149 -23.11 23.71 -0.64
N ILE A 150 -23.33 22.50 -1.15
CA ILE A 150 -24.54 21.69 -0.94
C ILE A 150 -24.30 20.41 -0.12
N GLY A 151 -23.11 20.25 0.47
CA GLY A 151 -22.79 19.09 1.32
C GLY A 151 -21.37 18.59 1.12
N TYR A 152 -21.22 17.30 0.89
CA TYR A 152 -19.92 16.65 0.67
C TYR A 152 -19.90 15.92 -0.67
N GLY A 153 -18.74 15.91 -1.31
CA GLY A 153 -18.46 15.15 -2.52
C GLY A 153 -17.29 14.19 -2.28
N PHE A 154 -17.20 13.17 -3.14
CA PHE A 154 -16.09 12.24 -3.19
C PHE A 154 -15.34 12.43 -4.50
N GLY A 155 -14.03 12.55 -4.43
CA GLY A 155 -13.16 12.61 -5.60
C GLY A 155 -12.96 11.23 -6.23
N GLU A 156 -12.27 11.20 -7.35
CA GLU A 156 -11.70 9.95 -7.84
C GLU A 156 -10.58 9.50 -6.89
N VAL A 157 -10.42 8.18 -6.77
CA VAL A 157 -9.23 7.61 -6.12
C VAL A 157 -8.03 7.92 -7.01
N GLN A 158 -7.07 8.65 -6.45
CA GLN A 158 -5.81 8.97 -7.11
C GLN A 158 -4.74 9.29 -6.06
N TRP A 159 -3.48 9.16 -6.44
CA TRP A 159 -2.38 9.60 -5.61
C TRP A 159 -2.47 11.11 -5.36
N GLN A 160 -2.20 11.51 -4.13
CA GLN A 160 -2.13 12.90 -3.72
C GLN A 160 -0.71 13.45 -3.94
N ASN A 161 -0.56 14.76 -3.98
CA ASN A 161 0.74 15.44 -4.10
C ASN A 161 1.55 15.02 -5.35
N GLY A 162 0.89 14.96 -6.50
CA GLY A 162 1.59 14.82 -7.79
C GLY A 162 2.50 16.00 -8.09
N HIS A 163 3.29 15.89 -9.16
CA HIS A 163 4.19 16.96 -9.57
C HIS A 163 3.39 18.21 -10.02
N GLU A 164 3.79 19.38 -9.52
CA GLU A 164 3.07 20.65 -9.71
C GLU A 164 3.06 21.19 -11.15
N LYS A 165 3.87 20.62 -12.04
CA LYS A 165 4.18 21.20 -13.37
C LYS A 165 4.33 20.13 -14.43
N LEU A 166 5.00 19.03 -14.09
CA LEU A 166 5.18 17.92 -15.01
C LEU A 166 3.89 17.10 -15.07
N GLN A 167 3.33 16.97 -16.26
CA GLN A 167 2.14 16.18 -16.55
C GLN A 167 2.42 15.25 -17.73
N ILE A 168 1.84 14.06 -17.69
CA ILE A 168 1.82 13.06 -18.76
C ILE A 168 0.38 13.02 -19.25
N GLU A 169 0.15 13.42 -20.50
CA GLU A 169 -1.21 13.47 -21.08
C GLU A 169 -2.21 14.29 -20.23
N GLY A 170 -1.73 15.38 -19.62
CA GLY A 170 -2.54 16.24 -18.76
C GLY A 170 -2.74 15.71 -17.33
N VAL A 171 -2.20 14.55 -17.00
CA VAL A 171 -2.25 13.96 -15.66
C VAL A 171 -0.92 14.22 -14.92
N PRO A 172 -0.92 14.78 -13.71
CA PRO A 172 0.31 15.02 -12.95
C PRO A 172 1.17 13.78 -12.80
N ALA A 173 2.47 13.93 -13.05
CA ALA A 173 3.45 12.87 -12.83
C ALA A 173 3.57 12.54 -11.33
N LEU A 174 3.77 11.27 -11.02
CA LEU A 174 3.92 10.81 -9.64
C LEU A 174 5.29 11.20 -9.09
N THR A 175 5.32 11.55 -7.80
CA THR A 175 6.57 11.84 -7.09
C THR A 175 6.71 10.96 -5.87
N ASN A 176 7.92 10.83 -5.33
CA ASN A 176 8.16 10.11 -4.08
C ASN A 176 7.53 10.77 -2.84
N HIS A 177 6.99 11.99 -2.97
CA HIS A 177 6.19 12.65 -1.93
C HIS A 177 4.70 12.34 -2.06
N SER A 178 4.29 11.63 -3.12
CA SER A 178 2.91 11.28 -3.36
C SER A 178 2.44 10.17 -2.41
N CYS A 179 1.16 10.18 -2.07
CA CYS A 179 0.57 9.20 -1.16
C CYS A 179 -0.87 8.84 -1.53
N LEU A 180 -1.31 7.65 -1.14
CA LEU A 180 -2.71 7.21 -1.21
C LEU A 180 -3.28 7.02 0.20
N SER A 181 -4.59 7.22 0.32
CA SER A 181 -5.33 6.93 1.54
C SER A 181 -6.02 5.58 1.41
N CYS A 182 -5.91 4.74 2.44
CA CYS A 182 -6.59 3.46 2.55
C CYS A 182 -7.76 3.60 3.52
N ILE A 183 -8.93 3.04 3.18
CA ILE A 183 -10.13 3.11 4.04
C ILE A 183 -9.93 2.38 5.38
N TYR A 184 -8.94 1.50 5.46
CA TYR A 184 -8.50 0.90 6.71
C TYR A 184 -7.66 1.86 7.57
N GLY A 185 -7.65 3.17 7.28
CA GLY A 185 -6.94 4.19 8.05
C GLY A 185 -5.42 4.24 7.80
N GLY A 186 -4.94 3.54 6.78
CA GLY A 186 -3.53 3.55 6.38
C GLY A 186 -3.22 4.66 5.36
N GLN A 187 -1.96 5.09 5.32
CA GLN A 187 -1.41 5.85 4.21
C GLN A 187 -0.42 4.97 3.45
N ILE A 188 -0.52 4.95 2.13
CA ILE A 188 0.43 4.28 1.25
C ILE A 188 1.42 5.34 0.74
N LYS A 189 2.72 5.08 0.90
CA LYS A 189 3.80 6.01 0.59
C LYS A 189 4.95 5.29 -0.12
N LEU A 190 5.78 6.08 -0.79
CA LEU A 190 6.92 5.61 -1.59
C LEU A 190 8.19 5.55 -0.74
N LEU A 191 8.82 4.39 -0.70
CA LEU A 191 10.14 4.15 -0.08
C LEU A 191 11.29 4.42 -1.06
N SER A 192 11.05 4.26 -2.36
CA SER A 192 12.01 4.58 -3.41
C SER A 192 11.32 5.20 -4.63
N ASN A 193 12.10 5.62 -5.63
CA ASN A 193 11.59 6.19 -6.87
C ASN A 193 11.62 5.20 -8.06
N GLY A 194 12.09 3.97 -7.85
CA GLY A 194 12.21 2.94 -8.89
C GLY A 194 13.39 3.09 -9.85
N MET A 195 14.17 4.18 -9.71
CA MET A 195 15.33 4.50 -10.54
C MET A 195 16.65 4.20 -9.84
N GLU A 196 16.70 4.46 -8.53
CA GLU A 196 17.85 4.17 -7.69
C GLU A 196 17.96 2.67 -7.39
N PRO A 197 19.17 2.18 -7.06
CA PRO A 197 19.34 0.82 -6.55
C PRO A 197 18.40 0.55 -5.39
N VAL A 198 17.93 -0.69 -5.30
CA VAL A 198 17.08 -1.13 -4.18
C VAL A 198 17.86 -0.89 -2.87
N PRO A 199 17.25 -0.21 -1.87
CA PRO A 199 17.86 -0.06 -0.57
C PRO A 199 18.28 -1.43 0.01
N SER A 200 19.49 -1.52 0.56
CA SER A 200 20.03 -2.77 1.11
C SER A 200 19.11 -3.41 2.14
N GLU A 201 18.38 -2.57 2.87
CA GLU A 201 17.45 -2.95 3.92
C GLU A 201 16.25 -3.73 3.39
N LEU A 202 15.89 -3.53 2.10
CA LEU A 202 14.83 -4.27 1.39
C LEU A 202 15.37 -5.53 0.70
N LEU A 203 16.68 -5.62 0.43
CA LEU A 203 17.29 -6.79 -0.23
C LEU A 203 17.37 -8.02 0.69
N HIS A 204 17.31 -7.83 2.01
CA HIS A 204 17.36 -8.90 3.00
C HIS A 204 15.99 -9.51 3.33
N GLN A 205 14.94 -9.10 2.63
CA GLN A 205 13.55 -9.54 2.86
C GLN A 205 13.05 -10.57 1.83
N GLY A 206 13.96 -11.12 1.01
CA GLY A 206 13.69 -12.17 0.02
C GLY A 206 13.89 -13.58 0.55
#